data_AF-A0A8W7PQY0-F1
#
_entry.id   AF-A0A8W7PQY0-F1
#
_cell.length_a   1.000
_cell.length_b   1.000
_cell.length_c   1.000
_cell.angle_alpha   90.00
_cell.angle_beta   90.00
_cell.angle_gamma   90.00
#
_symmetry.space_group_name_H-M   'P 1'
#
loop_
_entity.id
_entity.type
_entity.pdbx_description
1 polymer ?
#
loop_
_entity_poly.entity_id
_entity_poly.type
_entity_poly.pdbx_seq_one_letter_code
_entity_poly.pdbx_strand_id
1 'polypeptide(L)'
;MEDSRYLPNQSELNAAQDDELRQELLKYYRSSLIIGLLKQSDAPISIESRALLSVYKHEGELPLGLDHIRNVDISYHERMAIGKYIESKITEQVRPFVEKAKRYCGGNLEELSASQFQEQYRNLQLDRERQELTEKLAQLKARKLHLMKACADIRTGPFQRNNVELKHAEARSMQTKTELLQKLVANEILNCTPHAVKAVNEVTANINTLLGNGE
;
A
#
# COMPACT_ATOMS: atom_id res chain seq x y z
N MET A 1 20.18 -9.21 -42.92
CA MET A 1 19.22 -9.82 -41.98
C MET A 1 19.16 -8.86 -40.80
N GLU A 2 18.11 -8.11 -40.50
CA GLU A 2 16.73 -8.04 -40.98
C GLU A 2 16.24 -6.59 -40.76
N ASP A 3 15.80 -5.92 -41.83
CA ASP A 3 14.91 -4.76 -41.71
C ASP A 3 13.52 -5.28 -41.35
N SER A 4 13.29 -5.52 -40.07
CA SER A 4 11.97 -5.90 -39.57
C SER A 4 11.15 -4.63 -39.34
N ARG A 5 10.39 -4.31 -40.39
CA ARG A 5 9.29 -3.34 -40.45
C ARG A 5 8.49 -3.31 -39.14
N TYR A 6 8.50 -2.15 -38.48
CA TYR A 6 7.42 -1.76 -37.56
C TYR A 6 6.13 -1.64 -38.37
N LEU A 7 5.44 -2.77 -38.55
CA LEU A 7 4.04 -2.77 -38.93
C LEU A 7 3.27 -2.33 -37.67
N PRO A 8 2.56 -1.19 -37.68
CA PRO A 8 1.67 -0.86 -36.59
C PRO A 8 0.68 -2.02 -36.42
N ASN A 9 0.48 -2.47 -35.18
CA ASN A 9 -0.44 -3.54 -34.82
C ASN A 9 -1.79 -3.28 -35.52
N GLN A 10 -2.10 -4.03 -36.58
CA GLN A 10 -3.34 -3.89 -37.34
C GLN A 10 -4.57 -4.01 -36.42
N SER A 11 -4.43 -4.73 -35.30
CA SER A 11 -5.46 -4.87 -34.27
C SER A 11 -5.77 -3.57 -33.53
N GLU A 12 -4.79 -2.69 -33.31
CA GLU A 12 -4.99 -1.38 -32.65
C GLU A 12 -5.61 -0.37 -33.62
N LEU A 13 -5.20 -0.43 -34.90
CA LEU A 13 -5.74 0.42 -35.97
C LEU A 13 -7.20 0.07 -36.29
N ASN A 14 -7.53 -1.22 -36.29
CA ASN A 14 -8.91 -1.69 -36.45
C ASN A 14 -9.79 -1.29 -35.25
N ALA A 15 -9.27 -1.37 -34.03
CA ALA A 15 -10.00 -0.94 -32.83
C ALA A 15 -10.30 0.56 -32.84
N ALA A 16 -9.36 1.39 -33.28
CA ALA A 16 -9.55 2.83 -33.42
C ALA A 16 -10.61 3.19 -34.49
N GLN A 17 -10.60 2.48 -35.63
CA GLN A 17 -11.61 2.66 -36.68
C GLN A 17 -13.00 2.21 -36.25
N ASP A 18 -13.11 1.10 -35.51
CA ASP A 18 -14.37 0.62 -34.94
C ASP A 18 -14.93 1.62 -33.91
N ASP A 19 -14.07 2.24 -33.12
CA ASP A 19 -14.47 3.28 -32.16
C ASP A 19 -14.92 4.57 -32.84
N GLU A 20 -14.25 5.00 -33.91
CA GLU A 20 -14.66 6.17 -34.72
C GLU A 20 -16.02 5.92 -35.39
N LEU A 21 -16.21 4.75 -36.00
CA LEU A 21 -17.47 4.34 -36.59
C LEU A 21 -18.61 4.29 -35.55
N ARG A 22 -18.33 3.75 -34.36
CA ARG A 22 -19.29 3.77 -33.23
C ARG A 22 -19.68 5.18 -32.83
N GLN A 23 -18.72 6.10 -32.75
CA GLN A 23 -18.99 7.49 -32.41
C GLN A 23 -19.86 8.17 -33.47
N GLU A 24 -19.60 7.95 -34.75
CA GLU A 24 -20.42 8.48 -35.84
C GLU A 24 -21.85 7.89 -35.84
N LEU A 25 -21.98 6.57 -35.63
CA LEU A 25 -23.28 5.94 -35.46
C LEU A 25 -24.04 6.51 -34.25
N LEU A 26 -23.36 6.74 -33.12
CA LEU A 26 -23.96 7.38 -31.95
C LEU A 26 -24.45 8.80 -32.25
N LYS A 27 -23.67 9.60 -32.98
CA LYS A 27 -24.09 10.95 -33.42
C LYS A 27 -25.33 10.89 -34.31
N TYR A 28 -25.37 9.92 -35.23
CA TYR A 28 -26.50 9.68 -36.12
C TYR A 28 -27.77 9.31 -35.34
N TYR A 29 -27.69 8.31 -34.46
CA TYR A 29 -28.84 7.87 -33.66
C TYR A 29 -29.33 8.96 -32.70
N ARG A 30 -28.42 9.75 -32.10
CA ARG A 30 -28.79 10.89 -31.26
C ARG A 30 -29.58 11.94 -32.06
N SER A 31 -29.08 12.32 -33.23
CA SER A 31 -29.73 13.30 -34.08
C SER A 31 -31.11 12.81 -34.55
N SER A 32 -31.19 11.55 -34.98
CA SER A 32 -32.45 10.91 -35.40
C SER A 32 -33.49 10.87 -34.28
N LEU A 33 -33.08 10.50 -33.06
CA LEU A 33 -33.95 10.49 -31.89
C LEU A 33 -34.49 11.90 -31.57
N ILE A 34 -33.62 12.90 -31.54
CA ILE A 34 -34.01 14.30 -31.27
C ILE A 34 -35.02 14.78 -32.32
N ILE A 35 -34.77 14.52 -33.61
CA ILE A 35 -35.69 14.88 -34.68
C ILE A 35 -37.03 14.15 -34.52
N GLY A 36 -37.01 12.86 -34.20
CA GLY A 36 -38.21 12.07 -33.94
C GLY A 36 -39.06 12.63 -32.80
N LEU A 37 -38.42 13.08 -31.71
CA LEU A 37 -39.10 13.73 -30.59
C LEU A 37 -39.66 15.09 -30.98
N LEU A 38 -38.91 15.92 -31.73
CA LEU A 38 -39.37 17.24 -32.13
C LEU A 38 -40.49 17.23 -33.17
N LYS A 39 -40.65 16.12 -33.91
CA LYS A 39 -41.78 15.90 -34.81
C LYS A 39 -43.11 15.60 -34.08
N GLN A 40 -43.07 15.28 -32.78
CA GLN A 40 -44.27 14.98 -32.00
C GLN A 40 -45.17 16.22 -31.85
N SER A 41 -46.48 15.99 -31.71
CA SER A 41 -47.47 17.08 -31.70
C SER A 41 -47.29 18.06 -30.53
N ASP A 42 -46.77 17.57 -29.41
CA ASP A 42 -46.58 18.27 -28.14
C ASP A 42 -45.20 18.93 -27.98
N ALA A 43 -44.32 18.84 -28.99
CA ALA A 43 -43.00 19.46 -28.95
C ALA A 43 -43.11 21.01 -28.95
N PRO A 44 -42.32 21.72 -28.11
CA PRO A 44 -42.39 23.18 -27.95
C PRO A 44 -41.63 23.91 -29.07
N ILE A 45 -42.07 23.69 -30.30
CA ILE A 45 -41.54 24.32 -31.51
C ILE A 45 -42.68 25.00 -32.28
N SER A 46 -42.37 26.05 -33.01
CA SER A 46 -43.34 26.73 -33.88
C SER A 46 -43.84 25.79 -34.99
N ILE A 47 -45.02 26.08 -35.52
CA ILE A 47 -45.63 25.32 -36.62
C ILE A 47 -44.72 25.36 -37.87
N GLU A 48 -44.08 26.51 -38.11
CA GLU A 48 -43.10 26.70 -39.19
C GLU A 48 -41.88 25.81 -38.99
N SER A 49 -41.23 25.86 -37.83
CA SER A 49 -40.08 24.99 -37.51
C SER A 49 -40.43 23.51 -37.60
N ARG A 50 -41.65 23.12 -37.24
CA ARG A 50 -42.15 21.75 -37.39
C ARG A 50 -42.33 21.34 -38.86
N ALA A 51 -42.83 22.25 -39.70
CA ALA A 51 -42.93 22.02 -41.15
C ALA A 51 -41.53 21.90 -41.78
N LEU A 52 -40.55 22.68 -41.33
CA LEU A 52 -39.16 22.55 -41.78
C LEU A 52 -38.54 21.21 -41.36
N LEU A 53 -38.77 20.78 -40.11
CA LEU A 53 -38.33 19.47 -39.59
C LEU A 53 -38.96 18.29 -40.33
N SER A 54 -40.18 18.43 -40.86
CA SER A 54 -40.82 17.35 -41.63
C SER A 54 -40.17 17.14 -42.99
N VAL A 55 -39.62 18.20 -43.58
CA VAL A 55 -38.86 18.20 -44.84
C VAL A 55 -37.41 17.75 -44.65
N TYR A 56 -36.89 17.81 -43.41
CA TYR A 56 -35.55 17.37 -43.09
C TYR A 56 -35.33 15.88 -43.42
N LYS A 57 -34.44 15.62 -44.38
CA LYS A 57 -33.89 14.31 -44.72
C LYS A 57 -32.42 14.28 -44.30
N HIS A 58 -32.00 13.18 -43.68
CA HIS A 58 -30.60 12.98 -43.26
C HIS A 58 -29.62 12.97 -44.43
N GLU A 59 -30.07 12.53 -45.62
CA GLU A 59 -29.29 12.60 -46.86
C GLU A 59 -30.17 13.06 -48.04
N GLY A 60 -29.62 13.98 -48.83
CA GLY A 60 -30.23 14.53 -50.05
C GLY A 60 -29.95 16.02 -50.22
N GLU A 61 -29.74 16.45 -51.47
CA GLU A 61 -29.81 17.87 -51.81
C GLU A 61 -31.21 18.40 -51.47
N LEU A 62 -31.28 19.51 -50.73
CA LEU A 62 -32.53 20.21 -50.60
C LEU A 62 -32.91 20.79 -51.96
N PRO A 63 -34.21 20.90 -52.29
CA PRO A 63 -34.66 21.64 -53.46
C PRO A 63 -33.98 23.02 -53.50
N LEU A 64 -33.46 23.41 -54.68
CA LEU A 64 -32.76 24.67 -54.90
C LEU A 64 -33.52 25.86 -54.27
N GLY A 65 -32.81 26.67 -53.49
CA GLY A 65 -33.38 27.84 -52.81
C GLY A 65 -33.95 27.56 -51.41
N LEU A 66 -33.58 26.45 -50.78
CA LEU A 66 -33.95 26.13 -49.38
C LEU A 66 -32.73 26.06 -48.44
N ASP A 67 -31.57 26.55 -48.87
CA ASP A 67 -30.32 26.47 -48.09
C ASP A 67 -30.39 27.22 -46.76
N HIS A 68 -31.16 28.31 -46.71
CA HIS A 68 -31.43 29.08 -45.50
C HIS A 68 -32.23 28.32 -44.43
N ILE A 69 -32.89 27.20 -44.78
CA ILE A 69 -33.63 26.36 -43.83
C ILE A 69 -32.69 25.51 -42.97
N ARG A 70 -31.43 25.30 -43.39
CA ARG A 70 -30.45 24.53 -42.61
C ARG A 70 -30.06 25.25 -41.31
N ASN A 71 -30.20 26.57 -41.26
CA ASN A 71 -29.88 27.38 -40.09
C ASN A 71 -31.16 28.00 -39.52
N VAL A 72 -31.76 27.32 -38.54
CA VAL A 72 -32.88 27.87 -37.78
C VAL A 72 -32.33 28.66 -36.61
N ASP A 73 -32.60 29.95 -36.57
CA ASP A 73 -32.28 30.79 -35.41
C ASP A 73 -33.26 30.49 -34.28
N ILE A 74 -32.81 29.68 -33.33
CA ILE A 74 -33.59 29.30 -32.14
C ILE A 74 -33.27 30.29 -31.01
N SER A 75 -34.30 30.95 -30.48
CA SER A 75 -34.17 31.84 -29.33
C SER A 75 -33.66 31.08 -28.09
N TYR A 76 -33.00 31.79 -27.17
CA TYR A 76 -32.53 31.19 -25.91
C TYR A 76 -33.66 30.50 -25.13
N HIS A 77 -34.86 31.10 -25.11
CA HIS A 77 -36.01 30.54 -24.38
C HIS A 77 -36.56 29.28 -25.06
N GLU A 78 -36.61 29.28 -26.39
CA GLU A 78 -37.01 28.11 -27.18
C GLU A 78 -36.01 26.97 -27.01
N ARG A 79 -34.71 27.27 -27.03
CA ARG A 79 -33.64 26.29 -26.79
C ARG A 79 -33.79 25.63 -25.41
N MET A 80 -34.10 26.40 -24.37
CA MET A 80 -34.34 25.89 -23.03
C MET A 80 -35.63 25.04 -22.94
N ALA A 81 -36.71 25.47 -23.59
CA ALA A 81 -37.96 24.73 -23.61
C ALA A 81 -37.80 23.39 -24.36
N ILE A 82 -37.15 23.41 -25.52
CA ILE A 82 -36.81 22.23 -26.32
C ILE A 82 -35.93 21.27 -25.51
N GLY A 83 -34.88 21.80 -24.85
CA GLY A 83 -33.98 20.99 -24.02
C GLY A 83 -34.73 20.25 -22.90
N LYS A 84 -35.55 20.97 -22.13
CA LYS A 84 -36.38 20.38 -21.07
C LYS A 84 -37.38 19.36 -21.60
N TYR A 85 -38.00 19.63 -22.74
CA TYR A 85 -38.94 18.69 -23.37
C TYR A 85 -38.24 17.39 -23.79
N ILE A 86 -37.10 17.49 -24.49
CA ILE A 86 -36.33 16.32 -24.91
C ILE A 86 -35.87 15.51 -23.70
N GLU A 87 -35.31 16.16 -22.68
CA GLU A 87 -34.87 15.50 -21.46
C GLU A 87 -36.01 14.75 -20.76
N SER A 88 -37.18 15.41 -20.63
CA SER A 88 -38.37 14.82 -20.02
C SER A 88 -38.86 13.60 -20.81
N LYS A 89 -38.97 13.70 -22.14
CA LYS A 89 -39.41 12.60 -23.00
C LYS A 89 -38.44 11.42 -23.00
N ILE A 90 -37.14 11.67 -23.06
CA ILE A 90 -36.12 10.62 -22.95
C ILE A 90 -36.24 9.93 -21.59
N THR A 91 -36.35 10.72 -20.52
CA THR A 91 -36.50 10.18 -19.16
C THR A 91 -37.76 9.33 -19.05
N GLU A 92 -38.88 9.77 -19.61
CA GLU A 92 -40.15 9.04 -19.63
C GLU A 92 -40.04 7.71 -20.39
N GLN A 93 -39.43 7.72 -21.58
CA GLN A 93 -39.25 6.52 -22.40
C GLN A 93 -38.27 5.52 -21.77
N VAL A 94 -37.23 6.01 -21.10
CA VAL A 94 -36.18 5.17 -20.50
C VAL A 94 -36.56 4.66 -19.11
N ARG A 95 -37.44 5.36 -18.38
CA ARG A 95 -37.95 4.99 -17.05
C ARG A 95 -38.39 3.53 -16.92
N PRO A 96 -39.25 2.96 -17.79
CA PRO A 96 -39.68 1.56 -17.65
C PRO A 96 -38.52 0.57 -17.74
N PHE A 97 -37.51 0.86 -18.57
CA PHE A 97 -36.32 0.01 -18.70
C PHE A 97 -35.43 0.11 -17.47
N VAL A 98 -35.23 1.31 -16.94
CA VAL A 98 -34.47 1.54 -15.70
C VAL A 98 -35.15 0.86 -14.51
N GLU A 99 -36.46 1.02 -14.35
CA GLU A 99 -37.21 0.36 -13.28
C GLU A 99 -37.20 -1.16 -13.40
N LYS A 100 -37.28 -1.69 -14.63
CA LYS A 100 -37.10 -3.12 -14.88
C LYS A 100 -35.69 -3.58 -14.50
N ALA A 101 -34.67 -2.83 -14.87
CA ALA A 101 -33.27 -3.15 -14.58
C ALA A 101 -32.96 -3.11 -13.08
N LYS A 102 -33.48 -2.11 -12.34
CA LYS A 102 -33.38 -2.02 -10.88
C LYS A 102 -33.89 -3.27 -10.16
N ARG A 103 -34.95 -3.92 -10.67
CA ARG A 103 -35.49 -5.16 -10.09
C ARG A 103 -34.51 -6.33 -10.19
N TYR A 104 -33.65 -6.36 -11.20
CA TYR A 104 -32.66 -7.42 -11.38
C TYR A 104 -31.37 -7.18 -10.57
N CYS A 105 -31.01 -5.92 -10.33
CA CYS A 105 -29.75 -5.56 -9.66
C CYS A 105 -29.95 -5.05 -8.21
N GLY A 106 -31.07 -5.40 -7.56
CA GLY A 106 -31.33 -4.98 -6.17
C GLY A 106 -31.34 -3.47 -5.94
N GLY A 107 -31.60 -2.68 -6.99
CA GLY A 107 -31.52 -1.22 -6.97
C GLY A 107 -30.15 -0.62 -7.32
N ASN A 108 -29.08 -1.41 -7.43
CA ASN A 108 -27.76 -0.94 -7.85
C ASN A 108 -27.54 -1.12 -9.36
N LEU A 109 -27.73 -0.06 -10.13
CA LEU A 109 -27.54 -0.10 -11.59
C LEU A 109 -26.07 -0.15 -12.02
N GLU A 110 -25.13 0.08 -11.10
CA GLU A 110 -23.69 0.00 -11.40
C GLU A 110 -23.27 -1.41 -11.82
N GLU A 111 -23.96 -2.44 -11.31
CA GLU A 111 -23.72 -3.84 -11.68
C GLU A 111 -24.00 -4.12 -13.17
N LEU A 112 -24.84 -3.32 -13.84
CA LEU A 112 -25.10 -3.47 -15.28
C LEU A 112 -23.98 -2.91 -16.14
N SER A 113 -23.18 -1.99 -15.58
CA SER A 113 -21.98 -1.46 -16.22
C SER A 113 -20.74 -2.31 -15.94
N ALA A 114 -20.86 -3.31 -15.05
CA ALA A 114 -19.77 -4.22 -14.74
C ALA A 114 -19.39 -5.04 -15.99
N SER A 115 -18.10 -5.01 -16.33
CA SER A 115 -17.58 -5.85 -17.42
C SER A 115 -17.80 -7.32 -17.08
N GLN A 116 -18.17 -8.13 -18.07
CA GLN A 116 -18.37 -9.58 -17.91
C GLN A 116 -17.14 -10.30 -17.33
N PHE A 117 -15.95 -9.67 -17.43
CA PHE A 117 -14.68 -10.20 -16.93
C PHE A 117 -14.19 -9.53 -15.64
N GLN A 118 -14.96 -8.62 -15.04
CA GLN A 118 -14.53 -7.87 -13.85
C GLN A 118 -14.20 -8.79 -12.67
N GLU A 119 -15.00 -9.83 -12.44
CA GLU A 119 -14.72 -10.81 -11.39
C GLU A 119 -13.46 -11.64 -11.68
N GLN A 120 -13.24 -12.01 -12.94
CA GLN A 120 -12.04 -12.75 -13.34
C GLN A 120 -10.77 -11.90 -13.15
N TYR A 121 -10.82 -10.62 -13.51
CA TYR A 121 -9.73 -9.68 -13.27
C TYR A 121 -9.47 -9.52 -11.76
N ARG A 122 -10.53 -9.38 -10.97
CA ARG A 122 -10.44 -9.28 -9.51
C ARG A 122 -9.82 -10.54 -8.89
N ASN A 123 -10.20 -11.73 -9.36
CA ASN A 123 -9.61 -12.99 -8.91
C ASN A 123 -8.13 -13.08 -9.25
N LEU A 124 -7.73 -12.71 -10.48
CA LEU A 124 -6.31 -12.66 -10.86
C LEU A 124 -5.50 -11.71 -9.99
N GLN A 125 -6.07 -10.55 -9.64
CA GLN A 125 -5.42 -9.59 -8.76
C GLN A 125 -5.27 -10.13 -7.33
N LEU A 126 -6.32 -10.73 -6.78
CA LEU A 126 -6.30 -11.35 -5.46
C LEU A 126 -5.31 -12.53 -5.40
N ASP A 127 -5.19 -13.32 -6.46
CA ASP A 127 -4.22 -14.42 -6.53
C ASP A 127 -2.78 -13.91 -6.53
N ARG A 128 -2.49 -12.81 -7.24
CA ARG A 128 -1.18 -12.15 -7.19
C ARG A 128 -0.87 -11.65 -5.78
N GLU A 129 -1.80 -10.94 -5.15
CA GLU A 129 -1.64 -10.46 -3.77
C GLU A 129 -1.41 -11.61 -2.79
N ARG A 130 -2.15 -12.72 -2.95
CA ARG A 130 -1.98 -13.92 -2.13
C ARG A 130 -0.58 -14.52 -2.26
N GLN A 131 -0.05 -14.59 -3.49
CA GLN A 131 1.32 -15.09 -3.73
C GLN A 131 2.36 -14.19 -3.05
N GLU A 132 2.28 -12.87 -3.26
CA GLU A 132 3.21 -11.92 -2.64
C GLU A 132 3.20 -11.98 -1.11
N LEU A 133 2.01 -12.06 -0.51
CA LEU A 133 1.87 -12.15 0.95
C LEU A 133 2.44 -13.46 1.49
N THR A 134 2.27 -14.56 0.74
CA THR A 134 2.81 -15.87 1.12
C THR A 134 4.34 -15.87 1.11
N GLU A 135 4.95 -15.27 0.09
CA GLU A 135 6.40 -15.12 0.01
C GLU A 135 6.97 -14.25 1.13
N LYS A 136 6.36 -13.09 1.39
CA LYS A 136 6.74 -12.21 2.52
C LYS A 136 6.65 -12.96 3.85
N LEU A 137 5.60 -13.74 4.05
CA LEU A 137 5.42 -14.54 5.26
C LEU A 137 6.50 -15.63 5.40
N ALA A 138 6.88 -16.30 4.31
CA ALA A 138 7.97 -17.26 4.31
C ALA A 138 9.31 -16.61 4.69
N GLN A 139 9.63 -15.45 4.10
CA GLN A 139 10.84 -14.68 4.42
C GLN A 139 10.88 -14.27 5.90
N LEU A 140 9.76 -13.78 6.44
CA LEU A 140 9.68 -13.39 7.85
C LEU A 140 9.85 -14.58 8.79
N LYS A 141 9.28 -15.75 8.46
CA LYS A 141 9.49 -16.98 9.24
C LYS A 141 10.94 -17.43 9.23
N ALA A 142 11.60 -17.39 8.07
CA ALA A 142 13.02 -17.72 7.96
C ALA A 142 13.88 -16.76 8.80
N ARG A 143 13.62 -15.45 8.71
CA ARG A 143 14.32 -14.44 9.51
C ARG A 143 14.11 -14.64 11.01
N LYS A 144 12.87 -14.97 11.44
CA LYS A 144 12.57 -15.28 12.84
C LYS A 144 13.39 -16.47 13.34
N LEU A 145 13.43 -17.57 12.58
CA LEU A 145 14.22 -18.75 12.95
C LEU A 145 15.71 -18.42 13.07
N HIS A 146 16.24 -17.63 12.14
CA HIS A 146 17.63 -17.19 12.18
C HIS A 146 17.95 -16.38 13.45
N LEU A 147 17.08 -15.41 13.80
CA LEU A 147 17.24 -14.62 15.02
C LEU A 147 17.10 -15.48 16.29
N MET A 148 16.15 -16.42 16.32
CA MET A 148 16.00 -17.35 17.44
C MET A 148 17.25 -18.20 17.64
N LYS A 149 17.87 -18.67 16.56
CA LYS A 149 19.14 -19.40 16.61
C LYS A 149 20.26 -18.52 17.17
N ALA A 150 20.41 -17.30 16.66
CA ALA A 150 21.41 -16.36 17.18
C ALA A 150 21.23 -16.07 18.68
N CYS A 151 19.99 -15.87 19.15
CA CYS A 151 19.71 -15.70 20.57
C CYS A 151 20.06 -16.94 21.40
N ALA A 152 19.80 -18.15 20.88
CA ALA A 152 20.19 -19.39 21.55
C ALA A 152 21.73 -19.51 21.63
N ASP A 153 22.45 -19.19 20.55
CA ASP A 153 23.91 -19.22 20.52
C ASP A 153 24.54 -18.20 21.49
N ILE A 154 23.93 -17.03 21.68
CA ILE A 154 24.36 -16.06 22.69
C ILE A 154 24.12 -16.61 24.11
N ARG A 155 22.93 -17.18 24.35
CA ARG A 155 22.52 -17.61 25.70
C ARG A 155 23.27 -18.85 26.17
N THR A 156 23.46 -19.83 25.29
CA THR A 156 23.96 -21.18 25.64
C THR A 156 25.18 -21.60 24.82
N GLY A 157 25.65 -20.78 23.89
CA GLY A 157 26.77 -21.10 23.04
C GLY A 157 28.13 -20.73 23.64
N PRO A 158 29.18 -20.70 22.79
CA PRO A 158 30.58 -20.51 23.21
C PRO A 158 30.82 -19.25 24.05
N PHE A 159 30.03 -18.19 23.83
CA PHE A 159 30.16 -16.94 24.59
C PHE A 159 29.86 -17.13 26.09
N GLN A 160 28.84 -17.92 26.44
CA GLN A 160 28.54 -18.20 27.85
C GLN A 160 29.66 -19.04 28.48
N ARG A 161 30.14 -20.06 27.75
CA ARG A 161 31.26 -20.90 28.20
C ARG A 161 32.51 -20.07 28.47
N ASN A 162 32.89 -19.20 27.53
CA ASN A 162 34.05 -18.32 27.67
C ASN A 162 33.90 -17.37 28.87
N ASN A 163 32.70 -16.84 29.13
CA ASN A 163 32.46 -15.98 30.28
C ASN A 163 32.59 -16.74 31.61
N VAL A 164 32.11 -17.99 31.67
CA VAL A 164 32.28 -18.84 32.86
C VAL A 164 33.74 -19.20 33.09
N GLU A 165 34.47 -19.59 32.03
CA GLU A 165 35.90 -19.90 32.11
C GLU A 165 36.73 -18.69 32.56
N LEU A 166 36.43 -17.50 32.03
CA LEU A 166 37.05 -16.24 32.44
C LEU A 166 36.78 -15.94 33.93
N LYS A 167 35.52 -15.99 34.37
CA LYS A 167 35.14 -15.73 35.77
C LYS A 167 35.77 -16.74 36.72
N HIS A 168 35.87 -18.01 36.33
CA HIS A 168 36.57 -19.03 37.10
C HIS A 168 38.07 -18.73 37.21
N ALA A 169 38.72 -18.32 36.11
CA ALA A 169 40.13 -17.94 36.13
C ALA A 169 40.39 -16.70 37.01
N GLU A 170 39.53 -15.68 36.94
CA GLU A 170 39.56 -14.51 37.82
C GLU A 170 39.44 -14.91 39.30
N ALA A 171 38.48 -15.77 39.64
CA ALA A 171 38.28 -16.26 41.00
C ALA A 171 39.51 -17.03 41.53
N ARG A 172 40.10 -17.92 40.72
CA ARG A 172 41.32 -18.64 41.11
C ARG A 172 42.52 -17.72 41.30
N SER A 173 42.66 -16.70 40.45
CA SER A 173 43.70 -15.68 40.59
C SER A 173 43.55 -14.91 41.91
N MET A 174 42.33 -14.47 42.22
CA MET A 174 42.03 -13.81 43.49
C MET A 174 42.31 -14.69 44.69
N GLN A 175 41.87 -15.95 44.67
CA GLN A 175 42.15 -16.93 45.71
C GLN A 175 43.67 -17.08 45.95
N THR A 176 44.44 -17.24 44.87
CA THR A 176 45.91 -17.38 44.94
C THR A 176 46.55 -16.13 45.55
N LYS A 177 46.09 -14.93 45.17
CA LYS A 177 46.56 -13.67 45.75
C LYS A 177 46.26 -13.58 47.24
N THR A 178 45.05 -13.96 47.65
CA THR A 178 44.68 -13.96 49.08
C THR A 178 45.48 -14.97 49.89
N GLU A 179 45.73 -16.17 49.36
CA GLU A 179 46.58 -17.17 50.01
C GLU A 179 48.02 -16.68 50.15
N LEU A 180 48.56 -16.00 49.14
CA LEU A 180 49.90 -15.40 49.20
C LEU A 180 49.97 -14.31 50.27
N LEU A 181 49.00 -13.39 50.31
CA LEU A 181 48.92 -12.34 51.32
C LEU A 181 48.81 -12.95 52.72
N GLN A 182 48.00 -13.98 52.90
CA GLN A 182 47.87 -14.68 54.18
C GLN A 182 49.21 -15.28 54.64
N LYS A 183 49.94 -15.94 53.73
CA LYS A 183 51.28 -16.49 54.03
C LYS A 183 52.28 -15.39 54.36
N LEU A 184 52.25 -14.28 53.63
CA LEU A 184 53.13 -13.14 53.84
C LEU A 184 52.88 -12.52 55.22
N VAL A 185 51.62 -12.21 55.53
CA VAL A 185 51.22 -11.65 56.84
C VAL A 185 51.55 -12.63 57.97
N ALA A 186 51.28 -13.92 57.81
CA ALA A 186 51.65 -14.92 58.81
C ALA A 186 53.18 -14.95 59.05
N ASN A 187 53.99 -14.85 57.99
CA ASN A 187 55.44 -14.79 58.08
C ASN A 187 55.90 -13.49 58.77
N GLU A 188 55.31 -12.35 58.43
CA GLU A 188 55.60 -11.07 59.09
C GLU A 188 55.25 -11.10 60.58
N ILE A 189 54.08 -11.64 60.96
CA ILE A 189 53.70 -11.83 62.36
C ILE A 189 54.72 -12.73 63.06
N LEU A 190 55.07 -13.87 62.47
CA LEU A 190 56.04 -14.80 63.04
C LEU A 190 57.44 -14.20 63.19
N ASN A 191 57.87 -13.31 62.30
CA ASN A 191 59.17 -12.66 62.40
C ASN A 191 59.15 -11.47 63.35
N CYS A 192 58.12 -10.63 63.30
CA CYS A 192 58.02 -9.45 64.15
C CYS A 192 57.75 -9.80 65.61
N THR A 193 56.99 -10.86 65.92
CA THR A 193 56.58 -11.19 67.30
C THR A 193 57.78 -11.56 68.20
N PRO A 194 58.70 -12.46 67.82
CA PRO A 194 59.86 -12.79 68.64
C PRO A 194 60.84 -11.62 68.79
N HIS A 195 61.04 -10.83 67.73
CA HIS A 195 61.91 -9.65 67.78
C HIS A 195 61.31 -8.55 68.65
N ALA A 196 60.01 -8.28 68.54
CA ALA A 196 59.30 -7.31 69.35
C ALA A 196 59.25 -7.72 70.83
N VAL A 197 58.97 -9.00 71.14
CA VAL A 197 58.98 -9.51 72.52
C VAL A 197 60.38 -9.41 73.14
N LYS A 198 61.43 -9.74 72.39
CA LYS A 198 62.82 -9.55 72.87
C LYS A 198 63.14 -8.09 73.16
N ALA A 199 62.78 -7.18 72.25
CA ALA A 199 63.00 -5.75 72.43
C ALA A 199 62.25 -5.19 73.65
N VAL A 200 61.00 -5.61 73.87
CA VAL A 200 60.22 -5.23 75.07
C VAL A 200 60.90 -5.75 76.33
N ASN A 201 61.29 -7.02 76.36
CA ASN A 201 61.97 -7.61 77.52
C ASN A 201 63.30 -6.91 77.84
N GLU A 202 64.07 -6.53 76.82
CA GLU A 202 65.33 -5.79 76.99
C GLU A 202 65.10 -4.39 77.55
N VAL A 203 64.09 -3.67 77.06
CA VAL A 203 63.69 -2.36 77.62
C VAL A 203 63.19 -2.52 79.06
N THR A 204 62.35 -3.51 79.34
CA THR A 204 61.87 -3.79 80.70
C THR A 204 63.00 -4.15 81.65
N ALA A 205 63.98 -4.95 81.21
CA ALA A 205 65.18 -5.25 81.98
C ALA A 205 65.95 -3.97 82.31
N ASN A 206 66.21 -3.10 81.31
CA ASN A 206 66.89 -1.84 81.51
C ASN A 206 66.15 -0.89 82.47
N ILE A 207 64.81 -0.82 82.38
CA ILE A 207 63.98 -0.02 83.30
C ILE A 207 64.07 -0.57 84.73
N ASN A 208 64.02 -1.89 84.91
CA ASN A 208 64.13 -2.50 86.24
C ASN A 208 65.51 -2.25 86.87
N THR A 209 66.58 -2.27 86.08
CA THR A 209 67.94 -1.89 86.51
C THR A 209 67.99 -0.43 86.96
N LEU A 210 67.36 0.49 86.23
CA LEU A 210 67.34 1.93 86.57
C LEU A 210 66.48 2.26 87.81
N LEU A 211 65.43 1.48 88.07
CA LEU A 211 64.54 1.67 89.21
C LEU A 211 65.04 0.97 90.50
N GLY A 212 66.17 0.27 90.46
CA GLY A 212 66.76 -0.41 91.62
C GLY A 212 66.00 -1.66 92.08
N ASN A 213 65.14 -2.22 91.21
CA ASN A 213 64.37 -3.44 91.44
C ASN A 213 65.01 -4.68 90.80
N GLY A 214 66.22 -4.55 90.25
CA GLY A 214 67.05 -5.68 89.85
C GLY A 214 67.95 -6.07 91.02
N GLU A 215 68.01 -7.36 91.36
CA GLU A 215 69.14 -7.89 92.13
C GLU A 215 70.47 -7.63 91.40
#